data_AF-A0A961WI61-F1
#
_entry.id   AF-A0A961WI61-F1
#
_cell.length_a   1.000
_cell.length_b   1.000
_cell.length_c   1.000
_cell.angle_alpha   90.00
_cell.angle_beta   90.00
_cell.angle_gamma   90.00
#
_symmetry.space_group_name_H-M   'P 1'
#
loop_
_entity.id
_entity.type
_entity.pdbx_description
1 polymer ?
#
loop_
_entity_poly.entity_id
_entity_poly.type
_entity_poly.pdbx_seq_one_letter_code
_entity_poly.pdbx_strand_id
1 'polypeptide(L)'
;MPASAAPGDDPLRSIMWTEMKAQFFADEPVVFDERVKVQVPRVVEDQAQVPITADARALDGVKKLVVFADLNPIQHVATLDVMKASPFIALRMKVEQATPVRAAAQTADGVWHIGSVFLDAAGGGCSAPAMARKDADWSQTLGHAQGKLYRELDGSVRVRFRVRHPMDTGLARDNTPSFFIEKLDLRSEQGEQLATLDLREPVSEDPTLTVLVRMPLNDSVLTILGRDNQGEEYRSIIPASWRQSATSDPPARNAE
;
A
#
# COMPACT_ATOMS: atom_id res chain seq x y z
N MET A 1 16.50 -10.85 -32.39
CA MET A 1 15.52 -9.80 -32.07
C MET A 1 14.45 -10.44 -31.19
N PRO A 2 14.23 -10.04 -29.92
CA PRO A 2 13.07 -10.53 -29.20
C PRO A 2 11.82 -9.92 -29.83
N ALA A 3 10.80 -10.74 -30.05
CA ALA A 3 9.53 -10.31 -30.61
C ALA A 3 8.83 -9.35 -29.63
N SER A 4 8.46 -8.17 -30.13
CA SER A 4 7.54 -7.25 -29.45
C SER A 4 6.24 -7.98 -29.17
N ALA A 5 5.77 -7.94 -27.92
CA ALA A 5 4.44 -8.43 -27.55
C ALA A 5 3.37 -7.70 -28.38
N ALA A 6 2.33 -8.41 -28.83
CA ALA A 6 1.22 -7.79 -29.53
C ALA A 6 0.40 -6.90 -28.57
N PRO A 7 -0.37 -5.91 -29.06
CA PRO A 7 -1.26 -5.13 -28.21
C PRO A 7 -2.27 -6.06 -27.51
N GLY A 8 -2.12 -6.22 -26.19
CA GLY A 8 -2.94 -7.11 -25.36
C GLY A 8 -2.22 -8.37 -24.84
N ASP A 9 -1.02 -8.67 -25.33
CA ASP A 9 -0.18 -9.72 -24.77
C ASP A 9 0.55 -9.23 -23.52
N ASP A 10 0.61 -10.07 -22.49
CA ASP A 10 1.32 -9.76 -21.25
C ASP A 10 2.83 -9.56 -21.49
N PRO A 11 3.40 -8.37 -21.17
CA PRO A 11 4.83 -8.11 -21.38
C PRO A 11 5.72 -9.04 -20.56
N LEU A 12 5.24 -9.55 -19.41
CA LEU A 12 5.98 -10.46 -18.56
C LEU A 12 5.71 -11.94 -18.88
N ARG A 13 4.79 -12.24 -19.81
CA ARG A 13 4.40 -13.60 -20.22
C ARG A 13 4.14 -14.53 -19.03
N SER A 14 3.49 -14.00 -18.01
CA SER A 14 3.10 -14.75 -16.83
C SER A 14 2.15 -15.87 -17.21
N ILE A 15 2.43 -17.07 -16.70
CA ILE A 15 1.56 -18.23 -16.90
C ILE A 15 0.19 -18.05 -16.24
N MET A 16 0.09 -17.17 -15.24
CA MET A 16 -1.14 -16.87 -14.50
C MET A 16 -1.92 -15.70 -15.09
N TRP A 17 -1.44 -15.07 -16.18
CA TRP A 17 -2.03 -13.81 -16.64
C TRP A 17 -3.51 -13.94 -17.01
N THR A 18 -3.89 -15.05 -17.64
CA THR A 18 -5.29 -15.30 -18.02
C THR A 18 -6.19 -15.34 -16.80
N GLU A 19 -5.76 -16.03 -15.74
CA GLU A 19 -6.45 -16.13 -14.46
C GLU A 19 -6.50 -14.77 -13.76
N MET A 20 -5.39 -14.02 -13.75
CA MET A 20 -5.34 -12.69 -13.13
C MET A 20 -6.30 -11.73 -13.83
N LYS A 21 -6.35 -11.78 -15.16
CA LYS A 21 -7.28 -10.96 -15.93
C LYS A 21 -8.73 -11.27 -15.56
N ALA A 22 -9.09 -12.56 -15.52
CA ALA A 22 -10.43 -12.99 -15.15
C ALA A 22 -10.80 -12.60 -13.71
N GLN A 23 -9.86 -12.74 -12.76
CA GLN A 23 -10.09 -12.47 -11.34
C GLN A 23 -10.25 -10.97 -11.03
N PHE A 24 -9.41 -10.11 -11.61
CA PHE A 24 -9.36 -8.70 -11.22
C PHE A 24 -10.16 -7.77 -12.13
N PHE A 25 -10.38 -8.15 -13.40
CA PHE A 25 -10.95 -7.24 -14.41
C PHE A 25 -12.19 -7.80 -15.10
N ALA A 26 -12.55 -9.07 -14.87
CA ALA A 26 -13.65 -9.74 -15.57
C ALA A 26 -13.56 -9.50 -17.10
N ASP A 27 -14.58 -8.89 -17.71
CA ASP A 27 -14.65 -8.57 -19.14
C ASP A 27 -14.27 -7.10 -19.45
N GLU A 28 -13.77 -6.34 -18.47
CA GLU A 28 -13.38 -4.94 -18.67
C GLU A 28 -12.11 -4.81 -19.54
N PRO A 29 -11.98 -3.72 -20.33
CA PRO A 29 -10.82 -3.50 -21.17
C PRO A 29 -9.56 -3.27 -20.35
N VAL A 30 -8.48 -3.96 -20.74
CA VAL A 30 -7.17 -3.90 -20.08
C VAL A 30 -6.11 -3.49 -21.08
N VAL A 31 -5.26 -2.54 -20.71
CA VAL A 31 -4.08 -2.11 -21.48
C VAL A 31 -2.84 -2.08 -20.59
N PHE A 32 -1.69 -2.48 -21.14
CA PHE A 32 -0.41 -2.26 -20.48
C PHE A 32 0.03 -0.82 -20.74
N ASP A 33 0.34 -0.09 -19.68
CA ASP A 33 0.57 1.35 -19.74
C ASP A 33 1.78 1.76 -18.91
N GLU A 34 2.80 2.30 -19.57
CA GLU A 34 4.02 2.74 -18.91
C GLU A 34 3.80 3.89 -17.92
N ARG A 35 2.65 4.59 -17.97
CA ARG A 35 2.30 5.63 -16.98
C ARG A 35 1.98 5.06 -15.60
N VAL A 36 1.66 3.77 -15.51
CA VAL A 36 1.55 3.05 -14.24
C VAL A 36 2.91 2.47 -13.88
N LYS A 37 3.51 2.98 -12.81
CA LYS A 37 4.83 2.55 -12.35
C LYS A 37 4.70 1.62 -11.15
N VAL A 38 5.34 0.47 -11.24
CA VAL A 38 5.57 -0.44 -10.12
C VAL A 38 7.05 -0.42 -9.78
N GLN A 39 7.38 -0.12 -8.52
CA GLN A 39 8.74 -0.13 -8.03
C GLN A 39 8.89 -1.18 -6.94
N VAL A 40 9.93 -1.99 -7.10
CA VAL A 40 10.33 -3.06 -6.18
C VAL A 40 11.85 -2.99 -6.00
N PRO A 41 12.42 -3.49 -4.89
CA PRO A 41 13.86 -3.51 -4.73
C PRO A 41 14.50 -4.47 -5.73
N ARG A 42 15.77 -4.20 -6.08
CA ARG A 42 16.55 -5.11 -6.94
C ARG A 42 16.96 -6.40 -6.23
N VAL A 43 17.07 -6.34 -4.90
CA VAL A 43 17.47 -7.46 -4.03
C VAL A 43 16.45 -7.53 -2.90
N VAL A 44 15.90 -8.72 -2.67
CA VAL A 44 15.01 -8.99 -1.56
C VAL A 44 15.80 -9.66 -0.45
N GLU A 45 16.10 -8.89 0.60
CA GLU A 45 16.79 -9.39 1.81
C GLU A 45 15.82 -10.14 2.74
N ASP A 46 14.59 -9.66 2.85
CA ASP A 46 13.53 -10.23 3.68
C ASP A 46 12.24 -10.36 2.86
N GLN A 47 11.84 -11.60 2.58
CA GLN A 47 10.66 -11.89 1.77
C GLN A 47 9.35 -11.61 2.50
N ALA A 48 9.36 -11.45 3.83
CA ALA A 48 8.18 -11.08 4.60
C ALA A 48 7.94 -9.55 4.61
N GLN A 49 8.92 -8.75 4.17
CA GLN A 49 8.91 -7.28 4.29
C GLN A 49 9.34 -6.58 2.98
N VAL A 50 8.88 -7.07 1.83
CA VAL A 50 9.28 -6.51 0.52
C VAL A 50 8.59 -5.18 0.25
N PRO A 51 9.32 -4.06 0.11
CA PRO A 51 8.71 -2.77 -0.21
C PRO A 51 8.24 -2.71 -1.66
N ILE A 52 6.98 -2.34 -1.86
CA ILE A 52 6.36 -2.13 -3.17
C ILE A 52 5.79 -0.71 -3.22
N THR A 53 6.01 -0.02 -4.33
CA THR A 53 5.34 1.24 -4.65
C THR A 53 4.57 1.10 -5.95
N ALA A 54 3.30 1.47 -5.93
CA ALA A 54 2.45 1.60 -7.09
C ALA A 54 2.10 3.08 -7.28
N ASP A 55 2.44 3.63 -8.45
CA ASP A 55 2.24 5.03 -8.79
C ASP A 55 1.56 5.14 -10.16
N ALA A 56 0.30 5.57 -10.17
CA ALA A 56 -0.48 5.81 -11.37
C ALA A 56 -0.86 7.31 -11.51
N ARG A 57 -0.12 8.21 -10.85
CA ARG A 57 -0.43 9.67 -10.87
C ARG A 57 -0.27 10.32 -12.24
N ALA A 58 0.41 9.67 -13.17
CA ALA A 58 0.53 10.11 -14.55
C ALA A 58 -0.74 9.82 -15.39
N LEU A 59 -1.75 9.17 -14.79
CA LEU A 59 -3.08 8.98 -15.37
C LEU A 59 -4.09 9.95 -14.75
N ASP A 60 -4.94 10.50 -15.59
CA ASP A 60 -6.07 11.32 -15.14
C ASP A 60 -7.29 10.46 -14.80
N GLY A 61 -8.08 10.90 -13.82
CA GLY A 61 -9.37 10.29 -13.52
C GLY A 61 -9.32 8.86 -12.99
N VAL A 62 -8.21 8.43 -12.37
CA VAL A 62 -8.11 7.12 -11.71
C VAL A 62 -9.05 7.06 -10.51
N LYS A 63 -9.92 6.05 -10.49
CA LYS A 63 -10.89 5.77 -9.41
C LYS A 63 -10.40 4.70 -8.45
N LYS A 64 -9.65 3.71 -8.95
CA LYS A 64 -9.13 2.59 -8.17
C LYS A 64 -7.71 2.25 -8.57
N LEU A 65 -6.89 1.87 -7.59
CA LEU A 65 -5.55 1.35 -7.81
C LEU A 65 -5.40 0.02 -7.05
N VAL A 66 -5.20 -1.07 -7.78
CA VAL A 66 -5.09 -2.43 -7.24
C VAL A 66 -3.65 -2.90 -7.36
N VAL A 67 -3.11 -3.50 -6.30
CA VAL A 67 -1.79 -4.14 -6.27
C VAL A 67 -1.99 -5.64 -6.09
N PHE A 68 -1.32 -6.43 -6.92
CA PHE A 68 -1.38 -7.89 -6.88
C PHE A 68 -0.09 -8.54 -7.39
N ALA A 69 0.11 -9.79 -7.00
CA ALA A 69 1.29 -10.59 -7.37
C ALA A 69 0.85 -11.95 -7.92
N ASP A 70 1.23 -12.26 -9.15
CA ASP A 70 0.64 -13.35 -9.95
C ASP A 70 0.85 -14.75 -9.32
N LEU A 71 2.03 -14.98 -8.73
CA LEU A 71 2.48 -16.30 -8.23
C LEU A 71 2.46 -16.41 -6.70
N ASN A 72 1.95 -15.40 -6.01
CA ASN A 72 1.67 -15.53 -4.58
C ASN A 72 0.45 -16.44 -4.37
N PRO A 73 0.40 -17.26 -3.30
CA PRO A 73 -0.77 -18.06 -2.98
C PRO A 73 -2.05 -17.23 -2.79
N ILE A 74 -1.88 -16.03 -2.25
CA ILE A 74 -2.94 -15.01 -2.15
C ILE A 74 -2.49 -13.84 -3.03
N GLN A 75 -3.13 -13.68 -4.20
CA GLN A 75 -2.66 -12.76 -5.24
C GLN A 75 -3.00 -11.30 -4.96
N HIS A 76 -4.19 -11.03 -4.42
CA HIS A 76 -4.63 -9.66 -4.12
C HIS A 76 -3.89 -9.14 -2.88
N VAL A 77 -3.21 -8.00 -3.01
CA VAL A 77 -2.43 -7.40 -1.92
C VAL A 77 -3.18 -6.23 -1.30
N ALA A 78 -3.59 -5.26 -2.14
CA ALA A 78 -4.31 -4.09 -1.69
C ALA A 78 -5.13 -3.47 -2.82
N THR A 79 -6.21 -2.78 -2.46
CA THR A 79 -6.96 -1.86 -3.33
C THR A 79 -7.02 -0.50 -2.65
N LEU A 80 -6.70 0.56 -3.39
CA LEU A 80 -6.91 1.95 -2.99
C LEU A 80 -8.07 2.52 -3.80
N ASP A 81 -9.17 2.88 -3.13
CA ASP A 81 -10.23 3.71 -3.71
C ASP A 81 -9.83 5.19 -3.62
N VAL A 82 -9.72 5.81 -4.78
CA VAL A 82 -9.20 7.18 -4.96
C VAL A 82 -10.38 8.15 -4.91
N MET A 83 -10.55 8.84 -3.78
CA MET A 83 -11.61 9.84 -3.59
C MET A 83 -11.00 11.25 -3.60
N LYS A 84 -10.44 11.69 -2.47
CA LYS A 84 -9.59 12.89 -2.36
C LYS A 84 -8.13 12.48 -2.13
N ALA A 85 -7.72 11.41 -2.78
CA ALA A 85 -6.35 10.93 -2.80
C ALA A 85 -5.73 11.05 -4.19
N SER A 86 -4.43 10.86 -4.26
CA SER A 86 -3.75 10.57 -5.52
C SER A 86 -3.68 9.05 -5.69
N PRO A 87 -3.67 8.51 -6.92
CA PRO A 87 -3.52 7.08 -7.19
C PRO A 87 -2.07 6.64 -6.94
N PHE A 88 -1.70 6.60 -5.66
CA PHE A 88 -0.37 6.28 -5.17
C PHE A 88 -0.48 5.52 -3.86
N ILE A 89 0.17 4.36 -3.80
CA ILE A 89 0.29 3.57 -2.57
C ILE A 89 1.69 2.96 -2.51
N ALA A 90 2.33 3.07 -1.35
CA ALA A 90 3.51 2.28 -1.02
C ALA A 90 3.26 1.48 0.26
N LEU A 91 3.62 0.21 0.24
CA LEU A 91 3.43 -0.72 1.35
C LEU A 91 4.54 -1.77 1.33
N ARG A 92 4.54 -2.66 2.32
CA ARG A 92 5.34 -3.88 2.27
C ARG A 92 4.43 -5.09 2.13
N MET A 93 4.87 -6.07 1.35
CA MET A 93 4.16 -7.33 1.19
C MET A 93 5.08 -8.53 1.39
N LYS A 94 4.46 -9.66 1.73
CA LYS A 94 5.03 -10.99 1.79
C LYS A 94 5.08 -11.59 0.39
N VAL A 95 6.21 -12.19 0.03
CA VAL A 95 6.46 -12.77 -1.29
C VAL A 95 6.90 -14.20 -1.15
N GLU A 96 6.16 -15.14 -1.75
CA GLU A 96 6.45 -16.56 -1.59
C GLU A 96 7.48 -17.09 -2.59
N GLN A 97 7.60 -16.46 -3.75
CA GLN A 97 8.57 -16.83 -4.80
C GLN A 97 8.76 -15.66 -5.77
N ALA A 98 9.77 -15.75 -6.65
CA ALA A 98 9.94 -14.80 -7.74
C ALA A 98 8.64 -14.68 -8.56
N THR A 99 8.16 -13.46 -8.76
CA THR A 99 6.80 -13.23 -9.26
C THR A 99 6.64 -11.91 -10.02
N PRO A 100 5.82 -11.88 -11.09
CA PRO A 100 5.28 -10.63 -11.60
C PRO A 100 4.49 -9.88 -10.52
N VAL A 101 4.93 -8.66 -10.20
CA VAL A 101 4.18 -7.73 -9.35
C VAL A 101 3.54 -6.68 -10.23
N ARG A 102 2.25 -6.43 -10.02
CA ARG A 102 1.44 -5.57 -10.88
C ARG A 102 0.71 -4.53 -10.07
N ALA A 103 0.53 -3.37 -10.70
CA ALA A 103 -0.42 -2.37 -10.29
C ALA A 103 -1.38 -2.11 -11.46
N ALA A 104 -2.68 -2.12 -11.17
CA ALA A 104 -3.72 -1.84 -12.15
C ALA A 104 -4.52 -0.62 -11.68
N ALA A 105 -4.64 0.39 -12.54
CA ALA A 105 -5.38 1.61 -12.28
C ALA A 105 -6.64 1.65 -13.15
N GLN A 106 -7.81 1.73 -12.54
CA GLN A 106 -9.08 1.88 -13.26
C GLN A 106 -9.36 3.37 -13.47
N THR A 107 -9.43 3.81 -14.71
CA THR A 107 -9.80 5.18 -15.07
C THR A 107 -11.31 5.36 -15.14
N ALA A 108 -11.77 6.61 -15.18
CA ALA A 108 -13.18 6.94 -15.07
C ALA A 108 -14.06 6.37 -16.19
N ASP A 109 -13.46 6.05 -17.34
CA ASP A 109 -14.03 5.41 -18.53
C ASP A 109 -14.11 3.88 -18.44
N GLY A 110 -13.63 3.27 -17.35
CA GLY A 110 -13.70 1.83 -17.11
C GLY A 110 -12.55 1.03 -17.72
N VAL A 111 -11.50 1.69 -18.23
CA VAL A 111 -10.30 1.01 -18.71
C VAL A 111 -9.33 0.75 -17.56
N TRP A 112 -8.76 -0.46 -17.52
CA TRP A 112 -7.67 -0.80 -16.61
C TRP A 112 -6.31 -0.61 -17.28
N HIS A 113 -5.52 0.29 -16.70
CA HIS A 113 -4.14 0.55 -17.10
C HIS A 113 -3.20 -0.20 -16.18
N ILE A 114 -2.30 -1.01 -16.73
CA ILE A 114 -1.45 -1.92 -15.94
C ILE A 114 0.02 -1.62 -16.12
N GLY A 115 0.69 -1.43 -14.99
CA GLY A 115 2.14 -1.43 -14.87
C GLY A 115 2.59 -2.72 -14.20
N SER A 116 3.76 -3.23 -14.58
CA SER A 116 4.28 -4.47 -14.02
C SER A 116 5.81 -4.47 -13.94
N VAL A 117 6.32 -5.26 -13.01
CA VAL A 117 7.76 -5.55 -12.87
C VAL A 117 7.92 -6.98 -12.38
N PHE A 118 8.92 -7.68 -12.90
CA PHE A 118 9.28 -8.99 -12.37
C PHE A 118 10.13 -8.80 -11.12
N LEU A 119 9.65 -9.31 -9.98
CA LEU A 119 10.37 -9.31 -8.72
C LEU A 119 11.12 -10.64 -8.59
N ASP A 120 12.45 -10.57 -8.58
CA ASP A 120 13.28 -11.71 -8.23
C ASP A 120 13.40 -11.82 -6.70
N ALA A 121 13.02 -12.97 -6.15
CA ALA A 121 13.02 -13.22 -4.72
C ALA A 121 13.28 -14.70 -4.46
N ALA A 122 14.13 -14.99 -3.45
CA ALA A 122 14.44 -16.37 -3.05
C ALA A 122 13.21 -17.14 -2.50
N GLY A 123 12.13 -16.44 -2.11
CA GLY A 123 10.85 -16.99 -1.68
C GLY A 123 10.67 -17.22 -0.17
N GLY A 124 9.49 -17.72 0.24
CA GLY A 124 9.16 -18.15 1.60
C GLY A 124 8.49 -17.12 2.53
N GLY A 125 8.19 -15.91 2.06
CA GLY A 125 7.67 -14.82 2.89
C GLY A 125 6.24 -15.01 3.40
N CYS A 126 5.37 -15.74 2.69
CA CYS A 126 3.98 -15.98 3.08
C CYS A 126 3.85 -17.14 4.08
N SER A 127 4.85 -18.02 4.13
CA SER A 127 4.94 -19.20 5.01
C SER A 127 5.60 -18.92 6.37
N ALA A 128 6.18 -17.73 6.56
CA ALA A 128 6.85 -17.33 7.80
C ALA A 128 5.85 -16.89 8.88
N PRO A 129 6.01 -17.30 10.16
CA PRO A 129 5.14 -16.88 11.24
C PRO A 129 5.33 -15.39 11.58
N ALA A 130 4.24 -14.70 11.94
CA ALA A 130 4.32 -13.32 12.42
C ALA A 130 5.11 -13.26 13.75
N MET A 131 6.06 -12.34 13.82
CA MET A 131 6.94 -12.17 14.98
C MET A 131 6.29 -11.34 16.09
N ALA A 132 5.38 -10.42 15.75
CA ALA A 132 4.66 -9.54 16.69
C ALA A 132 3.93 -10.31 17.79
N ARG A 133 3.44 -11.54 17.52
CA ARG A 133 2.78 -12.39 18.53
C ARG A 133 3.70 -12.82 19.67
N LYS A 134 5.03 -12.66 19.53
CA LYS A 134 6.01 -13.01 20.57
C LYS A 134 6.21 -11.89 21.60
N ASP A 135 5.75 -10.68 21.32
CA ASP A 135 5.85 -9.57 22.27
C ASP A 135 4.79 -9.71 23.37
N ALA A 136 5.17 -9.52 24.64
CA ALA A 136 4.25 -9.68 25.77
C ALA A 136 3.07 -8.67 25.76
N ASP A 137 3.20 -7.55 25.04
CA ASP A 137 2.21 -6.47 24.93
C ASP A 137 1.44 -6.46 23.60
N TRP A 138 1.58 -7.49 22.77
CA TRP A 138 1.05 -7.50 21.40
C TRP A 138 -0.46 -7.24 21.34
N SER A 139 -1.23 -7.86 22.24
CA SER A 139 -2.69 -7.69 22.30
C SER A 139 -3.12 -6.33 22.83
N GLN A 140 -2.28 -5.68 23.64
CA GLN A 140 -2.59 -4.37 24.25
C GLN A 140 -2.35 -3.21 23.29
N THR A 141 -1.59 -3.44 22.23
CA THR A 141 -1.15 -2.41 21.28
C THR A 141 -1.62 -2.67 19.86
N LEU A 142 -2.43 -3.72 19.68
CA LEU A 142 -3.07 -4.08 18.43
C LEU A 142 -3.87 -2.90 17.87
N GLY A 143 -3.69 -2.61 16.59
CA GLY A 143 -4.39 -1.53 15.90
C GLY A 143 -3.89 -0.12 16.22
N HIS A 144 -2.94 0.05 17.15
CA HIS A 144 -2.31 1.35 17.38
C HIS A 144 -1.57 1.78 16.11
N ALA A 145 -1.97 2.92 15.55
CA ALA A 145 -1.28 3.53 14.42
C ALA A 145 -0.45 4.72 14.88
N GLN A 146 0.77 4.80 14.35
CA GLN A 146 1.65 5.95 14.50
C GLN A 146 2.13 6.40 13.13
N GLY A 147 2.25 7.70 12.91
CA GLY A 147 2.62 8.21 11.60
C GLY A 147 2.98 9.66 11.59
N LYS A 148 3.31 10.14 10.39
CA LYS A 148 3.66 11.52 10.10
C LYS A 148 2.99 11.95 8.80
N LEU A 149 2.61 13.23 8.77
CA LEU A 149 2.07 13.91 7.61
C LEU A 149 3.12 14.87 7.07
N TYR A 150 3.36 14.84 5.77
CA TYR A 150 4.28 15.75 5.08
C TYR A 150 3.47 16.51 4.03
N ARG A 151 3.33 17.82 4.20
CA ARG A 151 2.68 18.67 3.20
C ARG A 151 3.68 18.96 2.08
N GLU A 152 3.29 18.67 0.85
CA GLU A 152 4.09 18.90 -0.34
C GLU A 152 3.69 20.25 -0.98
N LEU A 153 4.57 20.84 -1.79
CA LEU A 153 4.37 22.17 -2.40
C LEU A 153 3.18 22.21 -3.39
N ASP A 154 2.82 21.07 -3.97
CA ASP A 154 1.70 20.91 -4.90
C ASP A 154 0.33 20.81 -4.21
N GLY A 155 0.30 20.98 -2.87
CA GLY A 155 -0.89 20.90 -2.04
C GLY A 155 -1.31 19.47 -1.69
N SER A 156 -0.57 18.44 -2.12
CA SER A 156 -0.76 17.09 -1.63
C SER A 156 -0.16 16.91 -0.23
N VAL A 157 -0.70 15.94 0.52
CA VAL A 157 -0.23 15.57 1.84
C VAL A 157 0.17 14.10 1.81
N ARG A 158 1.45 13.85 1.97
CA ARG A 158 1.99 12.50 2.09
C ARG A 158 1.81 12.01 3.52
N VAL A 159 0.96 11.01 3.68
CA VAL A 159 0.73 10.31 4.95
C VAL A 159 1.61 9.08 4.96
N ARG A 160 2.48 8.94 5.96
CA ARG A 160 3.20 7.69 6.22
C ARG A 160 2.90 7.23 7.63
N PHE A 161 2.37 6.02 7.77
CA PHE A 161 1.97 5.48 9.06
C PHE A 161 2.24 3.98 9.14
N ARG A 162 2.41 3.49 10.37
CA ARG A 162 2.55 2.08 10.72
C ARG A 162 1.42 1.73 11.68
N VAL A 163 0.72 0.64 11.41
CA VAL A 163 -0.29 0.06 12.31
C VAL A 163 0.32 -1.18 12.93
N ARG A 164 0.22 -1.37 14.26
CA ARG A 164 0.69 -2.60 14.90
C ARG A 164 -0.34 -3.70 14.67
N HIS A 165 0.02 -4.73 13.91
CA HIS A 165 -0.88 -5.82 13.54
C HIS A 165 -0.09 -7.00 12.94
N PRO A 166 -0.35 -8.26 13.34
CA PRO A 166 0.45 -9.40 12.89
C PRO A 166 0.32 -9.69 11.38
N MET A 167 -0.86 -9.44 10.79
CA MET A 167 -1.14 -9.70 9.37
C MET A 167 -0.88 -11.17 9.00
N ASP A 168 -1.46 -12.09 9.78
CA ASP A 168 -1.29 -13.53 9.57
C ASP A 168 -2.00 -13.98 8.30
N THR A 169 -1.31 -14.77 7.47
CA THR A 169 -1.80 -15.22 6.17
C THR A 169 -2.72 -16.43 6.23
N GLY A 170 -2.71 -17.17 7.35
CA GLY A 170 -3.34 -18.49 7.40
C GLY A 170 -2.53 -19.62 6.74
N LEU A 171 -1.35 -19.32 6.18
CA LEU A 171 -0.52 -20.26 5.41
C LEU A 171 0.72 -20.72 6.17
N ALA A 172 0.96 -20.20 7.37
CA ALA A 172 2.09 -20.59 8.21
C ALA A 172 1.98 -22.06 8.63
N ARG A 173 3.13 -22.74 8.71
CA ARG A 173 3.20 -24.19 9.03
C ARG A 173 2.71 -24.54 10.43
N ASP A 174 2.58 -23.55 11.31
CA ASP A 174 2.11 -23.70 12.68
C ASP A 174 0.58 -23.65 12.83
N ASN A 175 -0.15 -23.67 11.70
CA ASN A 175 -1.62 -23.59 11.64
C ASN A 175 -2.20 -22.30 12.26
N THR A 176 -1.41 -21.22 12.29
CA THR A 176 -1.93 -19.91 12.68
C THR A 176 -3.03 -19.48 11.69
N PRO A 177 -4.26 -19.17 12.14
CA PRO A 177 -5.34 -18.75 11.25
C PRO A 177 -5.10 -17.36 10.65
N SER A 178 -5.76 -17.07 9.54
CA SER A 178 -5.69 -15.75 8.89
C SER A 178 -6.21 -14.65 9.82
N PHE A 179 -5.40 -13.63 10.07
CA PHE A 179 -5.75 -12.50 10.91
C PHE A 179 -5.09 -11.23 10.39
N PHE A 180 -5.87 -10.39 9.71
CA PHE A 180 -5.34 -9.25 8.97
C PHE A 180 -6.31 -8.06 9.03
N ILE A 181 -5.75 -6.86 8.91
CA ILE A 181 -6.53 -5.63 8.68
C ILE A 181 -7.17 -5.77 7.30
N GLU A 182 -8.49 -5.76 7.22
CA GLU A 182 -9.22 -5.85 5.95
C GLU A 182 -9.45 -4.47 5.33
N LYS A 183 -9.59 -3.43 6.16
CA LYS A 183 -9.97 -2.10 5.70
C LYS A 183 -9.29 -0.99 6.49
N LEU A 184 -8.86 0.07 5.80
CA LEU A 184 -8.43 1.34 6.39
C LEU A 184 -9.15 2.50 5.69
N ASP A 185 -9.91 3.29 6.43
CA ASP A 185 -10.56 4.51 5.97
C ASP A 185 -9.79 5.74 6.49
N LEU A 186 -9.28 6.55 5.58
CA LEU A 186 -8.60 7.81 5.89
C LEU A 186 -9.59 8.95 5.81
N ARG A 187 -9.68 9.73 6.89
CA ARG A 187 -10.63 10.84 7.01
C ARG A 187 -9.96 12.15 7.41
N SER A 188 -10.46 13.23 6.84
CA SER A 188 -10.10 14.60 7.19
C SER A 188 -10.51 14.92 8.64
N GLU A 189 -10.09 16.07 9.16
CA GLU A 189 -10.48 16.52 10.49
C GLU A 189 -12.01 16.69 10.62
N GLN A 190 -12.68 17.08 9.54
CA GLN A 190 -14.15 17.25 9.48
C GLN A 190 -14.88 15.92 9.18
N GLY A 191 -14.17 14.80 9.11
CA GLY A 191 -14.75 13.47 8.88
C GLY A 191 -15.00 13.13 7.41
N GLU A 192 -14.56 13.98 6.47
CA GLU A 192 -14.64 13.71 5.04
C GLU A 192 -13.72 12.54 4.67
N GLN A 193 -14.21 11.62 3.84
CA GLN A 193 -13.44 10.46 3.39
C GLN A 193 -12.47 10.84 2.29
N LEU A 194 -11.19 10.59 2.53
CA LEU A 194 -10.10 10.96 1.61
C LEU A 194 -9.66 9.77 0.75
N ALA A 195 -9.59 8.60 1.35
CA ALA A 195 -9.26 7.34 0.70
C ALA A 195 -9.79 6.16 1.52
N THR A 196 -10.01 5.05 0.84
CA THR A 196 -10.21 3.74 1.45
C THR A 196 -9.17 2.78 0.91
N LEU A 197 -8.58 2.00 1.81
CA LEU A 197 -7.70 0.91 1.45
C LEU A 197 -8.35 -0.39 1.90
N ASP A 198 -8.59 -1.29 0.95
CA ASP A 198 -8.84 -2.68 1.24
C ASP A 198 -7.50 -3.41 1.24
N LEU A 199 -7.16 -4.05 2.34
CA LEU A 199 -5.92 -4.80 2.50
C LEU A 199 -6.22 -6.29 2.56
N ARG A 200 -5.20 -7.09 2.26
CA ARG A 200 -5.26 -8.55 2.28
C ARG A 200 -4.09 -9.13 3.07
N GLU A 201 -4.20 -10.41 3.35
CA GLU A 201 -3.24 -11.26 4.03
C GLU A 201 -1.77 -11.07 3.60
N PRO A 202 -1.44 -10.88 2.30
CA PRO A 202 -0.05 -10.72 1.87
C PRO A 202 0.60 -9.43 2.33
N VAL A 203 -0.15 -8.44 2.83
CA VAL A 203 0.46 -7.24 3.39
C VAL A 203 1.34 -7.64 4.59
N SER A 204 2.53 -7.06 4.68
CA SER A 204 3.51 -7.40 5.70
C SER A 204 3.02 -7.08 7.12
N GLU A 205 3.56 -7.83 8.09
CA GLU A 205 3.39 -7.55 9.51
C GLU A 205 3.74 -6.10 9.85
N ASP A 206 2.99 -5.54 10.80
CA ASP A 206 3.01 -4.16 11.21
C ASP A 206 3.01 -3.20 10.00
N PRO A 207 1.90 -3.22 9.24
CA PRO A 207 1.85 -2.64 7.92
C PRO A 207 2.23 -1.16 7.98
N THR A 208 3.26 -0.83 7.22
CA THR A 208 3.71 0.55 7.02
C THR A 208 3.26 1.02 5.66
N LEU A 209 2.30 1.94 5.63
CA LEU A 209 1.70 2.43 4.40
C LEU A 209 2.11 3.89 4.16
N THR A 210 2.26 4.23 2.89
CA THR A 210 2.37 5.61 2.42
C THR A 210 1.31 5.87 1.36
N VAL A 211 0.52 6.91 1.56
CA VAL A 211 -0.51 7.37 0.63
C VAL A 211 -0.44 8.88 0.48
N LEU A 212 -0.93 9.40 -0.64
CA LEU A 212 -1.01 10.82 -0.91
C LEU A 212 -2.46 11.25 -0.89
N VAL A 213 -2.82 12.15 0.02
CA VAL A 213 -4.18 12.69 0.16
C VAL A 213 -4.20 14.19 -0.09
N ARG A 214 -5.36 14.75 -0.43
CA ARG A 214 -5.61 16.18 -0.49
C ARG A 214 -6.50 16.55 0.69
N MET A 215 -5.90 17.23 1.66
CA MET A 215 -6.58 17.71 2.86
C MET A 215 -6.66 19.24 2.82
N PRO A 216 -7.72 19.84 3.38
CA PRO A 216 -7.74 21.28 3.63
C PRO A 216 -6.48 21.76 4.39
N LEU A 217 -6.06 23.00 4.11
CA LEU A 217 -4.85 23.58 4.72
C LEU A 217 -4.98 23.80 6.23
N ASN A 218 -6.21 24.03 6.69
CA ASN A 218 -6.55 24.21 8.09
C ASN A 218 -6.67 22.88 8.86
N ASP A 219 -6.67 21.73 8.17
CA ASP A 219 -6.67 20.44 8.85
C ASP A 219 -5.36 20.23 9.59
N SER A 220 -5.50 20.01 10.89
CA SER A 220 -4.42 19.78 11.84
C SER A 220 -4.23 18.30 12.16
N VAL A 221 -5.17 17.45 11.76
CA VAL A 221 -5.14 16.01 12.03
C VAL A 221 -5.72 15.21 10.85
N LEU A 222 -5.23 13.97 10.71
CA LEU A 222 -5.84 12.94 9.88
C LEU A 222 -6.34 11.82 10.79
N THR A 223 -7.58 11.38 10.62
CA THR A 223 -8.10 10.19 11.32
C THR A 223 -7.92 8.96 10.43
N ILE A 224 -7.44 7.87 11.02
CA ILE A 224 -7.41 6.54 10.42
C ILE A 224 -8.38 5.66 11.18
N LEU A 225 -9.37 5.12 10.48
CA LEU A 225 -10.25 4.08 10.99
C LEU A 225 -9.83 2.77 10.33
N GLY A 226 -9.51 1.77 11.12
CA GLY A 226 -9.16 0.43 10.65
C GLY A 226 -10.19 -0.60 11.09
N ARG A 227 -10.25 -1.70 10.35
CA ARG A 227 -11.03 -2.87 10.73
C ARG A 227 -10.30 -4.14 10.30
N ASP A 228 -10.32 -5.15 11.15
CA ASP A 228 -9.79 -6.48 10.81
C ASP A 228 -10.87 -7.49 10.42
N ASN A 229 -10.42 -8.64 9.92
CA ASN A 229 -11.26 -9.74 9.48
C ASN A 229 -11.96 -10.50 10.64
N GLN A 230 -11.77 -10.09 11.90
CA GLN A 230 -12.53 -10.57 13.07
C GLN A 230 -13.57 -9.54 13.55
N GLY A 231 -13.61 -8.36 12.91
CA GLY A 231 -14.58 -7.30 13.19
C GLY A 231 -14.12 -6.30 14.26
N GLU A 232 -12.89 -6.37 14.74
CA GLU A 232 -12.35 -5.36 15.65
C GLU A 232 -12.12 -4.05 14.88
N GLU A 233 -12.48 -2.92 15.50
CA GLU A 233 -12.34 -1.59 14.91
C GLU A 233 -11.25 -0.78 15.62
N TYR A 234 -10.38 -0.18 14.83
CA TYR A 234 -9.25 0.60 15.30
C TYR A 234 -9.45 2.07 14.95
N ARG A 235 -9.19 2.96 15.89
CA ARG A 235 -9.21 4.41 15.63
C ARG A 235 -7.91 5.05 16.06
N SER A 236 -7.24 5.69 15.11
CA SER A 236 -5.99 6.42 15.35
C SER A 236 -6.05 7.82 14.77
N ILE A 237 -5.34 8.76 15.41
CA ILE A 237 -5.24 10.14 14.96
C ILE A 237 -3.76 10.44 14.68
N ILE A 238 -3.47 10.92 13.49
CA ILE A 238 -2.14 11.37 13.10
C ILE A 238 -2.13 12.90 13.09
N PRO A 239 -1.37 13.55 13.97
CA PRO A 239 -1.25 15.00 13.96
C PRO A 239 -0.44 15.47 12.75
N ALA A 240 -0.93 16.52 12.09
CA ALA A 240 -0.18 17.25 11.09
C ALA A 240 0.88 18.09 11.81
N SER A 241 2.10 17.57 11.92
CA SER A 241 3.19 18.34 12.51
C SER A 241 3.55 19.52 11.62
N TRP A 242 3.08 20.71 11.98
CA TRP A 242 3.61 21.97 11.45
C TRP A 242 4.92 22.29 12.20
N ARG A 243 6.00 22.50 11.42
CA ARG A 243 7.39 22.81 11.83
C ARG A 243 8.25 21.60 12.23
N GLN A 244 9.14 21.19 11.32
CA GLN A 244 10.44 20.63 11.69
C GLN A 244 11.49 21.60 11.18
N SER A 245 12.35 22.07 12.09
CA SER A 245 13.37 23.12 11.94
C SER A 245 12.86 24.55 12.18
N ALA A 246 12.78 24.94 13.46
CA ALA A 246 13.17 26.29 13.85
C ALA A 246 14.61 26.18 14.36
N THR A 247 15.58 26.76 13.66
CA THR A 247 16.86 27.09 14.30
C THR A 247 16.50 28.07 15.41
N SER A 248 16.81 27.76 16.66
CA SER A 248 16.78 28.78 17.71
C SER A 248 17.66 29.93 17.24
N ASP A 249 17.10 31.13 17.15
CA ASP A 249 17.89 32.33 16.88
C ASP A 249 19.08 32.32 17.84
N PRO A 250 20.32 32.54 17.36
CA PRO A 250 21.45 32.66 18.25
C PRO A 250 21.18 33.83 19.21
N PRO A 251 21.55 33.71 20.51
CA PRO A 251 21.32 34.77 21.47
C PRO A 251 21.95 36.07 20.95
N ALA A 252 21.17 37.16 21.01
CA ALA A 252 21.61 38.48 20.61
C ALA A 252 22.96 38.77 21.28
N ARG A 253 23.99 39.03 20.47
CA ARG A 253 25.26 39.54 20.98
C ARG A 253 24.96 40.92 21.57
N ASN A 254 25.10 41.03 22.89
CA ASN A 254 25.12 42.32 23.56
C ASN A 254 26.25 43.15 22.96
N ALA A 255 25.92 44.39 22.62
CA ALA A 255 26.88 45.41 22.24
C ALA A 255 27.69 45.83 23.47
N GLU A 256 29.01 45.75 23.35
CA GLU A 256 29.99 46.55 24.07
C GLU A 256 30.97 47.14 23.05
#